data_AF-A0A2D9X463-F1
#
_entry.id   AF-A0A2D9X463-F1
#
_cell.length_a   1.000
_cell.length_b   1.000
_cell.length_c   1.000
_cell.angle_alpha   90.00
_cell.angle_beta   90.00
_cell.angle_gamma   90.00
#
_symmetry.space_group_name_H-M   'P 1'
#
loop_
_entity.id
_entity.type
_entity.pdbx_description
1 polymer ?
#
loop_
_entity_poly.entity_id
_entity_poly.type
_entity_poly.pdbx_seq_one_letter_code
_entity_poly.pdbx_strand_id
1 'polypeptide(L)'
;MFKFFSHRVSIIVKLFFFIAGFLGAIYLACFAIYNTFVSYLLTTHNISFHFSDITSLIPLDSIIISVLIILLLTIFIAFDLIIFVKKINDQIKESLSDRKLTEQFSQFYSSMTFFGILKNLKSLLSLFKSFDNMKTARIVLESSTIKQLMNSVSEGLILVNKDLIVTHINHVSEHDLGLIPGEIIGEAMSRKINNEILIQSLEKVFEFDHKYLDLDIKQYDLIASIYPLKDKFGDIIRALVIFNKNSSCSDTSKSDSNSSQEKK
;
A
#
# COMPACT_ATOMS: atom_id res chain seq x y z
N MET A 1 -8.35 -9.39 37.36
CA MET A 1 -8.64 -7.96 37.61
C MET A 1 -7.66 -7.01 36.90
N PHE A 2 -6.34 -7.19 37.04
CA PHE A 2 -5.31 -6.34 36.37
C PHE A 2 -5.40 -6.28 34.85
N LYS A 3 -5.68 -7.40 34.15
CA LYS A 3 -5.90 -7.41 32.70
C LYS A 3 -7.09 -6.53 32.26
N PHE A 4 -8.11 -6.38 33.11
CA PHE A 4 -9.32 -5.61 32.81
C PHE A 4 -9.05 -4.09 32.87
N PHE A 5 -8.31 -3.66 33.90
CA PHE A 5 -7.88 -2.26 34.07
C PHE A 5 -6.87 -1.83 33.01
N SER A 6 -5.97 -2.73 32.60
CA SER A 6 -4.98 -2.41 31.56
C SER A 6 -5.62 -2.22 30.17
N HIS A 7 -6.69 -2.95 29.86
CA HIS A 7 -7.24 -3.05 28.50
C HIS A 7 -8.35 -2.05 28.15
N ARG A 8 -9.18 -1.61 29.11
CA ARG A 8 -10.35 -0.76 28.81
C ARG A 8 -10.20 0.70 29.22
N VAL A 9 -9.27 1.00 30.11
CA VAL A 9 -9.06 2.36 30.60
C VAL A 9 -8.04 3.04 29.69
N SER A 10 -8.45 4.13 29.05
CA SER A 10 -7.57 4.94 28.20
C SER A 10 -6.31 5.35 28.98
N ILE A 11 -5.16 5.36 28.29
CA ILE A 11 -3.87 5.78 28.86
C ILE A 11 -3.99 7.16 29.55
N ILE A 12 -4.81 8.04 28.98
CA ILE A 12 -5.10 9.39 29.52
C ILE A 12 -5.75 9.30 30.91
N VAL A 13 -6.70 8.39 31.10
CA VAL A 13 -7.40 8.22 32.39
C VAL A 13 -6.45 7.63 33.44
N LYS A 14 -5.58 6.70 33.06
CA LYS A 14 -4.54 6.16 33.96
C LYS A 14 -3.54 7.24 34.37
N LEU A 15 -3.11 8.08 33.43
CA LEU A 15 -2.23 9.21 33.69
C LEU A 15 -2.89 10.23 34.65
N PHE A 16 -4.19 10.49 34.46
CA PHE A 16 -4.96 11.36 35.33
C PHE A 16 -5.01 10.82 36.77
N PHE A 17 -5.30 9.52 36.96
CA PHE A 17 -5.28 8.91 38.30
C PHE A 17 -3.89 8.95 38.94
N PHE A 18 -2.82 8.80 38.15
CA PHE A 18 -1.46 8.92 38.66
C PHE A 18 -1.14 10.36 39.11
N ILE A 19 -1.45 11.36 38.27
CA ILE A 19 -1.24 12.78 38.61
C ILE A 19 -2.08 13.17 39.83
N ALA A 20 -3.35 12.77 39.88
CA ALA A 20 -4.24 13.03 41.01
C ALA A 20 -3.77 12.33 42.29
N GLY A 21 -3.31 11.08 42.19
CA GLY A 21 -2.74 10.34 43.32
C GLY A 21 -1.44 10.96 43.83
N PHE A 22 -0.57 11.41 42.94
CA PHE A 22 0.68 12.09 43.28
C PHE A 22 0.43 13.45 43.96
N LEU A 23 -0.48 14.27 43.39
CA LEU A 23 -0.91 15.52 44.01
C LEU A 23 -1.57 15.29 45.38
N GLY A 24 -2.39 14.25 45.51
CA GLY A 24 -3.02 13.86 46.77
C GLY A 24 -1.99 13.45 47.83
N ALA A 25 -0.95 12.70 47.45
CA ALA A 25 0.13 12.29 48.34
C ALA A 25 0.96 13.49 48.82
N ILE A 26 1.23 14.46 47.94
CA ILE A 26 1.88 15.73 48.30
C ILE A 26 0.99 16.54 49.24
N TYR A 27 -0.30 16.67 48.93
CA TYR A 27 -1.26 17.40 49.75
C TYR A 27 -1.36 16.81 51.15
N LEU A 28 -1.48 15.49 51.28
CA LEU A 28 -1.53 14.80 52.58
C LEU A 28 -0.24 15.00 53.38
N ALA A 29 0.92 14.95 52.72
CA ALA A 29 2.19 15.22 53.38
C ALA A 29 2.26 16.67 53.90
N CYS A 30 1.91 17.66 53.07
CA CYS A 30 1.87 19.06 53.47
C CYS A 30 0.86 19.32 54.61
N PHE A 31 -0.33 18.70 54.54
CA PHE A 31 -1.36 18.82 55.56
C PHE A 31 -0.95 18.21 56.90
N ALA A 32 -0.30 17.03 56.87
CA ALA A 32 0.23 16.39 58.08
C ALA A 32 1.32 17.25 58.73
N ILE A 33 2.22 17.83 57.91
CA ILE A 33 3.25 18.76 58.38
C ILE A 33 2.60 20.00 59.02
N TYR A 34 1.60 20.59 58.37
CA TYR A 34 0.89 21.77 58.86
C TYR A 34 0.16 21.54 60.19
N ASN A 35 -0.60 20.45 60.31
CA ASN A 35 -1.35 20.18 61.54
C ASN A 35 -0.45 19.83 62.73
N THR A 36 0.63 19.10 62.47
CA THR A 36 1.62 18.79 63.51
C THR A 36 2.29 20.07 64.00
N PHE A 37 2.59 20.97 63.07
CA PHE A 37 3.18 22.27 63.36
C PHE A 37 2.26 23.16 64.20
N VAL A 38 0.97 23.28 63.83
CA VAL A 38 -0.04 24.05 64.59
C VAL A 38 -0.24 23.47 65.99
N SER A 39 -0.31 22.14 66.12
CA SER A 39 -0.52 21.47 67.41
C SER A 39 0.67 21.66 68.35
N TYR A 40 1.90 21.56 67.85
CA TYR A 40 3.12 21.77 68.64
C TYR A 40 3.21 23.20 69.21
N LEU A 41 2.86 24.19 68.40
CA LEU A 41 2.88 25.61 68.78
C LEU A 41 1.84 25.98 69.85
N LEU A 42 0.63 25.42 69.73
CA LEU A 42 -0.47 25.63 70.69
C LEU A 42 -0.16 25.00 72.05
N THR A 43 0.46 23.82 72.06
CA THR A 43 0.67 23.05 73.30
C THR A 43 1.89 23.53 74.10
N THR A 44 2.95 23.95 73.42
CA THR A 44 4.26 24.20 74.07
C THR A 44 4.48 25.66 74.40
N HIS A 45 3.99 26.58 73.56
CA HIS A 45 4.36 27.99 73.65
C HIS A 45 3.17 28.93 73.69
N ASN A 46 1.94 28.45 73.46
CA ASN A 46 0.73 29.27 73.34
C ASN A 46 0.90 30.45 72.36
N ILE A 47 1.83 30.30 71.41
CA ILE A 47 2.26 31.31 70.44
C ILE A 47 1.91 30.79 69.06
N SER A 48 1.30 31.66 68.26
CA SER A 48 1.03 31.40 66.85
C SER A 48 2.27 31.67 65.98
N PHE A 49 2.78 30.60 65.36
CA PHE A 49 3.54 30.52 64.09
C PHE A 49 4.95 31.17 63.99
N HIS A 50 5.96 30.38 63.57
CA HIS A 50 6.83 30.64 62.40
C HIS A 50 7.81 29.49 62.09
N PHE A 51 8.23 29.42 60.81
CA PHE A 51 8.73 28.24 60.06
C PHE A 51 10.19 27.82 60.36
N SER A 52 10.87 28.43 61.32
CA SER A 52 12.34 28.37 61.42
C SER A 52 12.91 27.27 62.33
N ASP A 53 12.07 26.52 63.05
CA ASP A 53 12.54 25.48 64.01
C ASP A 53 12.21 24.03 63.54
N ILE A 54 11.88 23.86 62.26
CA ILE A 54 11.35 22.62 61.69
C ILE A 54 12.46 21.61 61.46
N THR A 55 12.83 20.81 62.47
CA THR A 55 13.52 19.52 62.21
C THR A 55 13.31 18.42 63.25
N SER A 56 12.68 18.64 64.40
CA SER A 56 12.66 17.62 65.48
C SER A 56 11.31 16.92 65.76
N LEU A 57 10.23 17.25 65.05
CA LEU A 57 8.89 16.68 65.35
C LEU A 57 8.07 16.27 64.12
N ILE A 58 8.72 15.83 63.04
CA ILE A 58 8.01 15.33 61.86
C ILE A 58 7.52 13.90 62.13
N PRO A 59 6.21 13.59 62.02
CA PRO A 59 5.70 12.25 62.21
C PRO A 59 6.12 11.38 61.00
N LEU A 60 7.17 10.58 61.20
CA LEU A 60 7.79 9.73 60.18
C LEU A 60 6.76 8.84 59.46
N ASP A 61 5.71 8.40 60.16
CA ASP A 61 4.66 7.51 59.64
C ASP A 61 3.95 8.09 58.41
N SER A 62 3.65 9.40 58.40
CA SER A 62 2.93 10.04 57.29
C SER A 62 3.81 10.20 56.04
N ILE A 63 5.12 10.41 56.23
CA ILE A 63 6.09 10.46 55.12
C ILE A 63 6.29 9.07 54.53
N ILE A 64 6.40 8.05 55.38
CA ILE A 64 6.55 6.65 54.95
C ILE A 64 5.34 6.22 54.10
N ILE A 65 4.11 6.55 54.53
CA ILE A 65 2.90 6.26 53.75
C ILE A 65 2.91 6.98 52.39
N SER A 66 3.30 8.25 52.34
CA SER A 66 3.37 9.01 51.08
C SER A 66 4.41 8.44 50.12
N VAL A 67 5.61 8.11 50.61
CA VAL A 67 6.67 7.46 49.83
C VAL A 67 6.21 6.09 49.32
N LEU A 68 5.50 5.31 50.14
CA LEU A 68 4.99 3.99 49.76
C LEU A 68 3.90 4.09 48.68
N ILE A 69 3.03 5.10 48.73
CA ILE A 69 2.05 5.38 47.67
C ILE A 69 2.75 5.74 46.35
N ILE A 70 3.77 6.60 46.39
CA ILE A 70 4.54 6.99 45.19
C ILE A 70 5.27 5.79 44.60
N LEU A 71 5.88 4.94 45.44
CA LEU A 71 6.54 3.71 45.01
C LEU A 71 5.55 2.76 44.31
N LEU A 72 4.38 2.53 44.91
CA LEU A 72 3.36 1.65 44.36
C LEU A 72 2.84 2.16 43.01
N LEU A 73 2.60 3.47 42.90
CA LEU A 73 2.18 4.11 41.65
C LEU A 73 3.25 4.00 40.55
N THR A 74 4.53 4.12 40.91
CA THR A 74 5.65 3.97 39.98
C THR A 74 5.75 2.54 39.44
N ILE A 75 5.63 1.55 40.32
CA ILE A 75 5.62 0.12 39.95
C ILE A 75 4.45 -0.18 39.01
N PHE A 76 3.27 0.39 39.27
CA PHE A 76 2.09 0.21 38.44
C PHE A 76 2.30 0.74 37.00
N ILE A 77 2.88 1.93 36.84
CA ILE A 77 3.17 2.49 35.51
C ILE A 77 4.21 1.65 34.77
N ALA A 78 5.28 1.24 35.46
CA ALA A 78 6.32 0.40 34.86
C ALA A 78 5.72 -0.91 34.30
N PHE A 79 4.81 -1.53 35.04
CA PHE A 79 4.15 -2.75 34.62
C PHE A 79 3.20 -2.52 33.42
N ASP A 80 2.42 -1.43 33.41
CA ASP A 80 1.53 -1.10 32.28
C ASP A 80 2.32 -0.80 30.99
N LEU A 81 3.47 -0.11 31.10
CA LEU A 81 4.38 0.12 29.97
C LEU A 81 4.94 -1.19 29.39
N ILE A 82 5.39 -2.11 30.25
CA ILE A 82 5.89 -3.42 29.81
C ILE A 82 4.79 -4.19 29.06
N ILE A 83 3.56 -4.21 29.59
CA ILE A 83 2.42 -4.87 28.95
C ILE A 83 2.10 -4.21 27.60
N PHE A 84 2.10 -2.87 27.55
CA PHE A 84 1.81 -2.13 26.33
C PHE A 84 2.82 -2.43 25.22
N VAL A 85 4.11 -2.41 25.53
CA VAL A 85 5.18 -2.76 24.58
C VAL A 85 5.03 -4.18 24.08
N LYS A 86 4.76 -5.14 24.99
CA LYS A 86 4.51 -6.53 24.61
C LYS A 86 3.33 -6.65 23.64
N LYS A 87 2.23 -5.95 23.90
CA LYS A 87 1.03 -5.97 23.04
C LYS A 87 1.29 -5.37 21.66
N ILE A 88 2.03 -4.25 21.57
CA ILE A 88 2.46 -3.69 20.28
C ILE A 88 3.27 -4.73 19.52
N ASN A 89 4.20 -5.41 20.19
CA ASN A 89 5.04 -6.41 19.54
C ASN A 89 4.24 -7.61 19.03
N ASP A 90 3.29 -8.11 19.82
CA ASP A 90 2.41 -9.22 19.41
C ASP A 90 1.59 -8.84 18.17
N GLN A 91 1.04 -7.62 18.13
CA GLN A 91 0.29 -7.11 16.97
C GLN A 91 1.18 -6.88 15.73
N ILE A 92 2.42 -6.44 15.93
CA ILE A 92 3.41 -6.32 14.85
C ILE A 92 3.76 -7.70 14.30
N LYS A 93 3.98 -8.69 15.17
CA LYS A 93 4.31 -10.07 14.78
C LYS A 93 3.18 -10.70 13.98
N GLU A 94 1.93 -10.55 14.45
CA GLU A 94 0.73 -10.99 13.75
C GLU A 94 0.66 -10.35 12.33
N SER A 95 0.79 -9.03 12.26
CA SER A 95 0.74 -8.28 10.99
C SER A 95 1.85 -8.64 9.99
N LEU A 96 3.05 -9.00 10.48
CA LEU A 96 4.17 -9.47 9.66
C LEU A 96 3.98 -10.92 9.20
N SER A 97 3.43 -11.76 10.07
CA SER A 97 3.16 -13.17 9.77
C SER A 97 2.11 -13.34 8.67
N ASP A 98 1.05 -12.53 8.70
CA ASP A 98 0.01 -12.48 7.65
C ASP A 98 0.59 -12.15 6.28
N ARG A 99 1.73 -11.44 6.25
CA ARG A 99 2.41 -11.00 5.02
C ARG A 99 3.62 -11.85 4.66
N LYS A 100 3.87 -12.97 5.37
CA LYS A 100 5.00 -13.90 5.16
C LYS A 100 6.38 -13.22 5.16
N LEU A 101 6.52 -12.10 5.88
CA LEU A 101 7.81 -11.41 6.01
C LEU A 101 8.62 -12.12 7.10
N THR A 102 9.88 -12.47 6.81
CA THR A 102 10.79 -13.10 7.78
C THR A 102 10.98 -12.22 9.00
N GLU A 103 11.01 -12.81 10.20
CA GLU A 103 11.30 -12.15 11.48
C GLU A 103 12.76 -11.62 11.50
N GLN A 104 13.08 -10.55 10.76
CA GLN A 104 14.39 -9.89 10.83
C GLN A 104 14.53 -8.99 12.08
N PHE A 105 13.63 -9.13 13.04
CA PHE A 105 13.49 -8.24 14.19
C PHE A 105 14.09 -8.83 15.48
N SER A 106 15.17 -9.62 15.39
CA SER A 106 15.89 -10.13 16.57
C SER A 106 16.40 -9.01 17.50
N GLN A 107 16.60 -7.80 16.96
CA GLN A 107 17.07 -6.64 17.69
C GLN A 107 15.99 -5.81 18.39
N PHE A 108 14.70 -6.14 18.27
CA PHE A 108 13.63 -5.42 18.99
C PHE A 108 13.83 -5.42 20.51
N TYR A 109 14.56 -6.42 21.04
CA TYR A 109 14.79 -6.59 22.46
C TYR A 109 16.06 -5.92 23.02
N SER A 110 16.98 -5.41 22.18
CA SER A 110 18.33 -5.05 22.68
C SER A 110 18.47 -3.63 23.23
N SER A 111 17.49 -2.74 23.04
CA SER A 111 17.48 -1.46 23.76
C SER A 111 16.04 -0.97 24.04
N MET A 112 15.61 -1.08 25.29
CA MET A 112 14.33 -0.57 25.83
C MET A 112 14.27 0.98 25.88
N THR A 113 14.87 1.68 24.91
CA THR A 113 14.74 3.13 24.82
C THR A 113 13.58 3.45 23.87
N PHE A 114 12.79 4.47 24.21
CA PHE A 114 11.73 4.99 23.34
C PHE A 114 12.27 5.31 21.92
N PHE A 115 13.51 5.77 21.84
CA PHE A 115 14.21 6.02 20.58
C PHE A 115 14.46 4.74 19.76
N GLY A 116 14.84 3.63 20.42
CA GLY A 116 14.97 2.32 19.78
C GLY A 116 13.64 1.83 19.19
N ILE A 117 12.55 1.98 19.94
CA ILE A 117 11.19 1.65 19.47
C ILE A 117 10.81 2.50 18.24
N LEU A 118 11.05 3.82 18.30
CA LEU A 118 10.75 4.73 17.19
C LEU A 118 11.58 4.41 15.93
N LYS A 119 12.87 4.11 16.10
CA LYS A 119 13.76 3.71 14.99
C LYS A 119 13.30 2.42 14.34
N ASN A 120 12.87 1.44 15.14
CA ASN A 120 12.35 0.16 14.66
C ASN A 120 11.02 0.35 13.91
N LEU A 121 10.12 1.19 14.43
CA LEU A 121 8.84 1.49 13.79
C LEU A 121 9.03 2.22 12.45
N LYS A 122 10.00 3.14 12.38
CA LYS A 122 10.41 3.81 11.13
C LYS A 122 10.96 2.82 10.10
N SER A 123 11.79 1.87 10.54
CA SER A 123 12.31 0.81 9.65
C SER A 123 11.19 -0.07 9.10
N LEU A 124 10.23 -0.45 9.93
CA LEU A 124 9.09 -1.26 9.51
C LEU A 124 8.20 -0.51 8.50
N LEU A 125 7.88 0.76 8.74
CA LEU A 125 7.16 1.60 7.78
C LEU A 125 7.91 1.77 6.45
N SER A 126 9.25 1.83 6.49
CA SER A 126 10.06 1.90 5.28
C SER A 126 10.01 0.61 4.46
N LEU A 127 9.94 -0.57 5.12
CA LEU A 127 9.74 -1.86 4.44
C LEU A 127 8.37 -1.91 3.76
N PHE A 128 7.31 -1.44 4.42
CA PHE A 128 5.98 -1.35 3.80
C PHE A 128 5.99 -0.48 2.54
N LYS A 129 6.62 0.70 2.62
CA LYS A 129 6.78 1.59 1.46
C LYS A 129 7.57 0.92 0.33
N SER A 130 8.63 0.19 0.66
CA SER A 130 9.43 -0.52 -0.34
C SER A 130 8.64 -1.63 -1.03
N PHE A 131 7.76 -2.32 -0.31
CA PHE A 131 6.93 -3.38 -0.88
C PHE A 131 5.89 -2.84 -1.86
N ASP A 132 5.23 -1.72 -1.54
CA ASP A 132 4.28 -1.08 -2.45
C ASP A 132 4.97 -0.54 -3.71
N ASN A 133 6.19 0.00 -3.55
CA ASN A 133 7.03 0.37 -4.68
C ASN A 133 7.37 -0.85 -5.55
N MET A 134 7.70 -1.99 -4.95
CA MET A 134 8.05 -3.21 -5.69
C MET A 134 6.85 -3.78 -6.46
N LYS A 135 5.64 -3.75 -5.87
CA LYS A 135 4.40 -4.13 -6.58
C LYS A 135 4.15 -3.23 -7.78
N THR A 136 4.27 -1.92 -7.58
CA THR A 136 4.09 -0.95 -8.66
C THR A 136 5.12 -1.17 -9.76
N ALA A 137 6.39 -1.35 -9.40
CA ALA A 137 7.47 -1.63 -10.35
C ALA A 137 7.21 -2.92 -11.14
N ARG A 138 6.75 -3.99 -10.48
CA ARG A 138 6.40 -5.25 -11.15
C ARG A 138 5.27 -5.06 -12.16
N ILE A 139 4.20 -4.37 -11.80
CA ILE A 139 3.09 -4.07 -12.72
C ILE A 139 3.57 -3.26 -13.93
N VAL A 140 4.42 -2.26 -13.70
CA VAL A 140 5.01 -1.44 -14.77
C VAL A 140 5.87 -2.30 -15.70
N LEU A 141 6.70 -3.20 -15.16
CA LEU A 141 7.51 -4.12 -15.96
C LEU A 141 6.64 -5.09 -16.76
N GLU A 142 5.66 -5.74 -16.15
CA GLU A 142 4.73 -6.65 -16.84
C GLU A 142 3.97 -5.91 -17.96
N SER A 143 3.48 -4.70 -17.70
CA SER A 143 2.82 -3.87 -18.72
C SER A 143 3.77 -3.48 -19.86
N SER A 144 5.01 -3.10 -19.54
CA SER A 144 6.01 -2.74 -20.54
C SER A 144 6.40 -3.94 -21.40
N THR A 145 6.58 -5.12 -20.80
CA THR A 145 6.90 -6.35 -21.52
C THR A 145 5.75 -6.74 -22.46
N ILE A 146 4.49 -6.64 -22.03
CA ILE A 146 3.34 -6.88 -22.91
C ILE A 146 3.34 -5.91 -24.11
N LYS A 147 3.57 -4.62 -23.88
CA LYS A 147 3.67 -3.63 -24.98
C LYS A 147 4.80 -3.97 -25.95
N GLN A 148 5.96 -4.37 -25.46
CA GLN A 148 7.09 -4.79 -26.30
C GLN A 148 6.74 -6.04 -27.12
N LEU A 149 6.10 -7.03 -26.51
CA LEU A 149 5.64 -8.23 -27.22
C LEU A 149 4.64 -7.88 -28.32
N MET A 150 3.62 -7.07 -28.03
CA MET A 150 2.65 -6.62 -29.04
C MET A 150 3.31 -5.88 -30.21
N ASN A 151 4.34 -5.08 -29.92
CA ASN A 151 5.11 -4.39 -30.95
C ASN A 151 6.13 -5.27 -31.68
N SER A 152 6.45 -6.46 -31.20
CA SER A 152 7.43 -7.36 -31.85
C SER A 152 6.77 -8.39 -32.76
N VAL A 153 5.45 -8.57 -32.67
CA VAL A 153 4.67 -9.47 -33.51
C VAL A 153 4.67 -8.97 -34.96
N SER A 154 4.86 -9.88 -35.90
CA SER A 154 4.92 -9.61 -37.35
C SER A 154 3.56 -9.37 -38.01
N GLU A 155 2.47 -9.72 -37.31
CA GLU A 155 1.09 -9.49 -37.73
C GLU A 155 0.60 -8.12 -37.24
N GLY A 156 -0.37 -7.53 -37.94
CA GLY A 156 -1.00 -6.29 -37.49
C GLY A 156 -1.92 -6.54 -36.30
N LEU A 157 -1.71 -5.87 -35.16
CA LEU A 157 -2.59 -5.92 -34.00
C LEU A 157 -3.25 -4.56 -33.71
N ILE A 158 -4.57 -4.58 -33.51
CA ILE A 158 -5.36 -3.45 -32.99
C ILE A 158 -6.21 -3.91 -31.80
N LEU A 159 -6.21 -3.14 -30.71
CA LEU A 159 -7.12 -3.32 -29.59
C LEU A 159 -8.19 -2.23 -29.57
N VAL A 160 -9.45 -2.63 -29.52
CA VAL A 160 -10.60 -1.72 -29.55
C VAL A 160 -11.47 -1.92 -28.31
N ASN A 161 -11.96 -0.83 -27.72
CA ASN A 161 -12.89 -0.86 -26.58
C ASN A 161 -14.35 -1.08 -27.06
N LYS A 162 -15.28 -1.32 -26.14
CA LYS A 162 -16.73 -1.42 -26.44
C LYS A 162 -17.27 -0.24 -27.24
N ASP A 163 -16.78 0.96 -26.98
CA ASP A 163 -17.19 2.19 -27.67
C ASP A 163 -16.56 2.34 -29.07
N LEU A 164 -15.97 1.27 -29.61
CA LEU A 164 -15.24 1.24 -30.88
C LEU A 164 -14.02 2.19 -30.94
N ILE A 165 -13.50 2.59 -29.77
CA ILE A 165 -12.32 3.44 -29.64
C ILE A 165 -11.06 2.57 -29.65
N VAL A 166 -10.07 2.95 -30.47
CA VAL A 166 -8.79 2.26 -30.55
C VAL A 166 -7.94 2.58 -29.32
N THR A 167 -7.59 1.55 -28.54
CA THR A 167 -6.79 1.67 -27.31
C THR A 167 -5.31 1.38 -27.52
N HIS A 168 -4.98 0.57 -28.53
CA HIS A 168 -3.62 0.25 -28.90
C HIS A 168 -3.57 -0.20 -30.36
N ILE A 169 -2.46 0.11 -31.02
CA ILE A 169 -2.13 -0.33 -32.36
C ILE A 169 -0.62 -0.61 -32.40
N ASN A 170 -0.22 -1.66 -33.12
CA ASN A 170 1.19 -1.93 -33.35
C ASN A 170 1.68 -1.30 -34.67
N HIS A 171 3.00 -1.14 -34.79
CA HIS A 171 3.63 -0.51 -35.96
C HIS A 171 3.31 -1.21 -37.30
N VAL A 172 3.10 -2.54 -37.27
CA VAL A 172 2.72 -3.32 -38.47
C VAL A 172 1.34 -2.90 -38.98
N SER A 173 0.35 -2.78 -38.08
CA SER A 173 -0.99 -2.32 -38.48
C SER A 173 -0.99 -0.87 -38.94
N GLU A 174 -0.18 -0.01 -38.32
CA GLU A 174 -0.05 1.39 -38.76
C GLU A 174 0.45 1.45 -40.19
N HIS A 175 1.48 0.66 -40.51
CA HIS A 175 2.02 0.55 -41.86
C HIS A 175 1.00 -0.05 -42.85
N ASP A 176 0.38 -1.17 -42.49
CA ASP A 176 -0.50 -1.93 -43.40
C ASP A 176 -1.84 -1.21 -43.68
N LEU A 177 -2.33 -0.40 -42.74
CA LEU A 177 -3.51 0.43 -42.91
C LEU A 177 -3.20 1.86 -43.39
N GLY A 178 -1.91 2.21 -43.53
CA GLY A 178 -1.47 3.55 -43.95
C GLY A 178 -1.81 4.66 -42.94
N LEU A 179 -1.80 4.34 -41.65
CA LEU A 179 -2.18 5.23 -40.57
C LEU A 179 -0.96 5.95 -39.98
N ILE A 180 -1.14 7.19 -39.53
CA ILE A 180 -0.08 7.96 -38.87
C ILE A 180 0.07 7.47 -37.41
N PRO A 181 1.29 7.15 -36.96
CA PRO A 181 1.52 6.70 -35.60
C PRO A 181 1.02 7.69 -34.55
N GLY A 182 0.24 7.18 -33.59
CA GLY A 182 -0.31 7.98 -32.49
C GLY A 182 -1.55 8.82 -32.79
N GLU A 183 -1.96 8.97 -34.06
CA GLU A 183 -3.20 9.70 -34.40
C GLU A 183 -4.45 8.83 -34.20
N ILE A 184 -4.33 7.52 -34.37
CA ILE A 184 -5.49 6.61 -34.26
C ILE A 184 -5.81 6.22 -32.81
N ILE A 185 -4.84 6.31 -31.89
CA ILE A 185 -5.06 5.93 -30.49
C ILE A 185 -5.98 6.96 -29.82
N GLY A 186 -7.10 6.49 -29.26
CA GLY A 186 -8.12 7.35 -28.63
C GLY A 186 -9.20 7.83 -29.60
N GLU A 187 -9.08 7.52 -30.90
CA GLU A 187 -10.10 7.82 -31.90
C GLU A 187 -11.00 6.62 -32.16
N ALA A 188 -12.21 6.90 -32.66
CA ALA A 188 -13.13 5.87 -33.10
C ALA A 188 -12.60 5.20 -34.38
N MET A 189 -12.61 3.87 -34.42
CA MET A 189 -12.09 3.10 -35.55
C MET A 189 -12.77 3.50 -36.88
N SER A 190 -14.07 3.76 -36.83
CA SER A 190 -14.89 4.15 -38.00
C SER A 190 -14.46 5.46 -38.68
N ARG A 191 -13.69 6.32 -38.01
CA ARG A 191 -13.20 7.57 -38.61
C ARG A 191 -11.99 7.39 -39.51
N LYS A 192 -11.20 6.33 -39.26
CA LYS A 192 -9.90 6.11 -39.91
C LYS A 192 -9.88 4.88 -40.81
N ILE A 193 -10.76 3.90 -40.57
CA ILE A 193 -10.88 2.68 -41.37
C ILE A 193 -12.28 2.63 -41.98
N ASN A 194 -12.37 2.85 -43.29
CA ASN A 194 -13.64 2.89 -44.02
C ASN A 194 -14.08 1.50 -44.49
N ASN A 195 -14.17 0.53 -43.57
CA ASN A 195 -14.67 -0.81 -43.90
C ASN A 195 -15.89 -1.16 -43.04
N GLU A 196 -17.08 -1.13 -43.67
CA GLU A 196 -18.36 -1.42 -43.01
C GLU A 196 -18.43 -2.85 -42.47
N ILE A 197 -17.82 -3.83 -43.16
CA ILE A 197 -17.84 -5.24 -42.77
C ILE A 197 -17.08 -5.43 -41.45
N LEU A 198 -15.91 -4.78 -41.33
CA LEU A 198 -15.09 -4.82 -40.12
C LEU A 198 -15.84 -4.20 -38.92
N ILE A 199 -16.46 -3.04 -39.12
CA ILE A 199 -17.18 -2.31 -38.06
C ILE A 199 -18.40 -3.12 -37.59
N GLN A 200 -19.22 -3.62 -38.52
CA GLN A 200 -20.37 -4.45 -38.18
C GLN A 200 -19.96 -5.75 -37.47
N SER A 201 -18.84 -6.34 -37.87
CA SER A 201 -18.32 -7.54 -37.22
C SER A 201 -17.86 -7.24 -35.79
N LEU A 202 -17.22 -6.09 -35.55
CA LEU A 202 -16.84 -5.64 -34.20
C LEU A 202 -18.04 -5.39 -33.31
N GLU A 203 -19.07 -4.71 -33.79
CA GLU A 203 -20.32 -4.49 -33.04
C GLU A 203 -20.92 -5.84 -32.61
N LYS A 204 -20.99 -6.81 -33.55
CA LYS A 204 -21.47 -8.16 -33.25
C LYS A 204 -20.58 -8.93 -32.28
N VAL A 205 -19.26 -8.71 -32.27
CA VAL A 205 -18.38 -9.31 -31.25
C VAL A 205 -18.76 -8.84 -29.85
N PHE A 206 -19.04 -7.55 -29.68
CA PHE A 206 -19.41 -7.00 -28.38
C PHE A 206 -20.82 -7.41 -27.94
N GLU A 207 -21.75 -7.58 -28.87
CA GLU A 207 -23.14 -8.00 -28.57
C GLU A 207 -23.27 -9.51 -28.33
N PHE A 208 -22.63 -10.34 -29.15
CA PHE A 208 -22.86 -11.78 -29.18
C PHE A 208 -21.70 -12.61 -28.64
N ASP A 209 -20.56 -12.00 -28.29
CA ASP A 209 -19.38 -12.73 -27.79
C ASP A 209 -18.83 -13.78 -28.77
N HIS A 210 -19.03 -13.56 -30.07
CA HIS A 210 -18.55 -14.44 -31.12
C HIS A 210 -17.18 -14.02 -31.61
N LYS A 211 -16.36 -15.01 -32.01
CA LYS A 211 -15.11 -14.79 -32.73
C LYS A 211 -15.41 -14.74 -34.22
N TYR A 212 -14.80 -13.80 -34.93
CA TYR A 212 -14.83 -13.77 -36.39
C TYR A 212 -13.44 -14.06 -36.93
N LEU A 213 -13.34 -15.00 -37.85
CA LEU A 213 -12.09 -15.39 -38.46
C LEU A 213 -12.14 -15.05 -39.95
N ASP A 214 -10.98 -14.75 -40.50
CA ASP A 214 -10.73 -14.61 -41.93
C ASP A 214 -11.68 -13.63 -42.67
N LEU A 215 -11.95 -12.48 -42.06
CA LEU A 215 -12.69 -11.39 -42.70
C LEU A 215 -11.83 -10.73 -43.78
N ASP A 216 -12.23 -10.86 -45.03
CA ASP A 216 -11.53 -10.26 -46.18
C ASP A 216 -11.76 -8.74 -46.24
N ILE A 217 -10.69 -7.98 -46.03
CA ILE A 217 -10.65 -6.52 -46.13
C ILE A 217 -10.01 -6.14 -47.48
N LYS A 218 -10.82 -6.28 -48.52
CA LYS A 218 -10.42 -6.03 -49.92
C LYS A 218 -9.78 -4.66 -50.16
N GLN A 219 -10.17 -3.64 -49.41
CA GLN A 219 -9.61 -2.28 -49.56
C GLN A 219 -8.11 -2.22 -49.27
N TYR A 220 -7.62 -3.07 -48.37
CA TYR A 220 -6.22 -3.08 -47.91
C TYR A 220 -5.50 -4.39 -48.27
N ASP A 221 -6.18 -5.33 -48.92
CA ASP A 221 -5.69 -6.69 -49.20
C ASP A 221 -5.18 -7.42 -47.92
N LEU A 222 -5.99 -7.29 -46.85
CA LEU A 222 -5.72 -7.86 -45.54
C LEU A 222 -6.84 -8.82 -45.15
N ILE A 223 -6.47 -9.87 -44.44
CA ILE A 223 -7.38 -10.78 -43.75
C ILE A 223 -7.42 -10.37 -42.28
N ALA A 224 -8.60 -10.13 -41.72
CA ALA A 224 -8.78 -9.77 -40.32
C ALA A 224 -9.45 -10.87 -39.51
N SER A 225 -8.90 -11.14 -38.33
CA SER A 225 -9.51 -11.99 -37.31
C SER A 225 -9.81 -11.17 -36.06
N ILE A 226 -11.01 -11.31 -35.50
CA ILE A 226 -11.49 -10.54 -34.35
C ILE A 226 -11.78 -11.48 -33.18
N TYR A 227 -11.17 -11.19 -32.04
CA TYR A 227 -11.30 -11.96 -30.81
C TYR A 227 -11.79 -11.07 -29.65
N PRO A 228 -12.89 -11.42 -28.95
CA PRO A 228 -13.27 -10.74 -27.72
C PRO A 228 -12.29 -11.07 -26.59
N LEU A 229 -11.86 -10.03 -25.86
CA LEU A 229 -11.05 -10.11 -24.65
C LEU A 229 -11.94 -9.85 -23.44
N LYS A 230 -11.97 -10.80 -22.51
CA LYS A 230 -12.83 -10.76 -21.33
C LYS A 230 -12.05 -10.44 -20.05
N ASP A 231 -12.71 -9.81 -19.10
CA ASP A 231 -12.21 -9.72 -17.73
C ASP A 231 -12.29 -11.08 -17.02
N LYS A 232 -11.70 -11.16 -15.83
CA LYS A 232 -11.86 -12.27 -14.89
C LYS A 232 -13.31 -12.57 -14.50
N PHE A 233 -14.23 -11.63 -14.73
CA PHE A 233 -15.66 -11.76 -14.48
C PHE A 233 -16.47 -12.23 -15.71
N GLY A 234 -15.83 -12.39 -16.87
CA GLY A 234 -16.48 -12.84 -18.10
C GLY A 234 -17.04 -11.70 -18.98
N ASP A 235 -17.06 -10.46 -18.49
CA ASP A 235 -17.44 -9.30 -19.29
C ASP A 235 -16.40 -9.03 -20.38
N ILE A 236 -16.84 -8.87 -21.63
CA ILE A 236 -15.97 -8.42 -22.72
C ILE A 236 -15.50 -7.01 -22.37
N ILE A 237 -14.20 -6.73 -22.37
CA ILE A 237 -13.65 -5.38 -22.16
C ILE A 237 -13.22 -4.80 -23.50
N ARG A 238 -12.59 -5.61 -24.35
CA ARG A 238 -11.97 -5.17 -25.61
C ARG A 238 -12.14 -6.23 -26.68
N ALA A 239 -11.95 -5.84 -27.94
CA ALA A 239 -11.74 -6.74 -29.05
C ALA A 239 -10.30 -6.62 -29.54
N LEU A 240 -9.65 -7.75 -29.78
CA LEU A 240 -8.37 -7.85 -30.48
C LEU A 240 -8.64 -8.14 -31.95
N VAL A 241 -8.20 -7.24 -32.82
CA VAL A 241 -8.22 -7.42 -34.26
C VAL A 241 -6.81 -7.73 -34.72
N ILE A 242 -6.65 -8.85 -35.42
CA ILE A 242 -5.39 -9.30 -36.01
C ILE A 242 -5.51 -9.20 -37.52
N PHE A 243 -4.59 -8.48 -38.17
CA PHE A 243 -4.49 -8.35 -39.61
C PHE A 243 -3.32 -9.18 -40.13
N ASN A 244 -3.58 -9.96 -41.17
CA ASN A 244 -2.58 -10.70 -41.91
C ASN A 244 -2.64 -10.33 -43.39
N LYS A 245 -1.49 -10.36 -44.07
CA LYS A 245 -1.45 -10.05 -45.51
C LYS A 245 -1.99 -11.21 -46.31
N ASN A 246 -2.77 -10.89 -47.33
CA ASN A 246 -3.28 -11.90 -48.24
C ASN A 246 -2.13 -12.39 -49.13
N SER A 247 -1.64 -13.62 -48.92
CA SER A 247 -0.49 -14.17 -49.64
C SER A 247 -0.81 -14.61 -51.08
N SER A 248 -1.92 -14.15 -51.67
CA SER A 248 -2.44 -14.62 -52.96
C SER A 248 -2.01 -13.83 -54.19
N CYS A 249 -1.05 -12.89 -54.11
CA CYS A 249 -0.65 -12.10 -55.29
C CYS A 249 0.84 -11.75 -55.36
N SER A 250 1.76 -12.72 -55.26
CA SER A 250 3.16 -12.51 -55.66
C SER A 250 3.92 -13.80 -55.99
N ASP A 251 3.53 -14.52 -57.05
CA ASP A 251 4.37 -15.57 -57.65
C ASP A 251 4.06 -15.72 -59.14
N THR A 252 4.27 -14.67 -59.93
CA THR A 252 4.39 -14.78 -61.40
C THR A 252 4.95 -13.48 -62.00
N SER A 253 6.25 -13.23 -61.82
CA SER A 253 7.05 -12.37 -62.73
C SER A 253 8.50 -12.25 -62.24
N LYS A 254 9.26 -13.34 -62.30
CA LYS A 254 10.74 -13.34 -62.35
C LYS A 254 11.25 -14.76 -62.63
N SER A 255 10.78 -15.33 -63.73
CA SER A 255 11.39 -16.48 -64.39
C SER A 255 11.40 -16.13 -65.86
N ASP A 256 12.39 -15.33 -66.27
CA ASP A 256 13.01 -15.40 -67.59
C ASP A 256 14.09 -14.29 -67.67
N SER A 257 15.26 -14.68 -68.18
CA SER A 257 16.50 -13.91 -68.38
C SER A 257 17.55 -13.95 -67.25
N ASN A 258 18.27 -15.08 -67.16
CA ASN A 258 19.74 -15.10 -67.28
C ASN A 258 20.29 -16.53 -67.26
N SER A 259 20.06 -17.25 -68.36
CA SER A 259 20.84 -18.43 -68.74
C SER A 259 21.65 -18.08 -69.99
N SER A 260 22.76 -17.37 -69.83
CA SER A 260 23.86 -17.28 -70.82
C SER A 260 24.99 -16.41 -70.26
N GLN A 261 26.01 -17.03 -69.65
CA GLN A 261 27.40 -16.90 -70.08
C GLN A 261 28.33 -17.60 -69.07
N GLU A 262 28.70 -18.80 -69.46
CA GLU A 262 29.80 -19.60 -68.95
C GLU A 262 31.00 -19.38 -69.89
N LYS A 263 32.24 -19.45 -69.33
CA LYS A 263 33.57 -19.43 -69.99
C LYS A 263 34.09 -18.00 -70.29
N LYS A 264 35.21 -17.53 -69.74
CA LYS A 264 36.49 -18.15 -69.35
C LYS A 264 37.13 -17.34 -68.23
#